data_AF-A0A4R0NRQ5-F1
#
_entry.id   AF-A0A4R0NRQ5-F1
#
_cell.length_a   1.000
_cell.length_b   1.000
_cell.length_c   1.000
_cell.angle_alpha   90.00
_cell.angle_beta   90.00
_cell.angle_gamma   90.00
#
_symmetry.space_group_name_H-M   'P 1'
#
loop_
_entity.id
_entity.type
_entity.pdbx_description
1 polymer ?
#
loop_
_entity_poly.entity_id
_entity_poly.type
_entity_poly.pdbx_seq_one_letter_code
_entity_poly.pdbx_strand_id
1 'polypeptide(L)'
;MNKSKLKSLVKSAKKALKADIKLGLIKELKQITGKLGQESKKISKEIEKGAEKLAKKISREIKIDKSTLVEPVADPKPAVAVKVTTPKVKEKPLKKETEQPS
;
A
#
# COMPACT_ATOMS: atom_id res chain seq x y z
N MET A 1 25.77 3.57 -1.30
CA MET A 1 25.48 2.31 -0.57
C MET A 1 26.34 1.17 -1.09
N ASN A 2 26.92 0.33 -0.21
CA ASN A 2 27.73 -0.82 -0.64
C ASN A 2 26.83 -1.98 -1.08
N LYS A 3 27.26 -2.76 -2.09
CA LYS A 3 26.49 -3.85 -2.74
C LYS A 3 25.91 -4.87 -1.75
N SER A 4 26.57 -5.11 -0.62
CA SER A 4 26.09 -5.99 0.46
C SER A 4 24.82 -5.45 1.14
N LYS A 5 24.78 -4.14 1.47
CA LYS A 5 23.62 -3.50 2.11
C LYS A 5 22.39 -3.54 1.19
N LEU A 6 22.56 -3.28 -0.10
CA LEU A 6 21.49 -3.38 -1.10
C LEU A 6 20.91 -4.80 -1.19
N LYS A 7 21.76 -5.84 -1.21
CA LYS A 7 21.29 -7.24 -1.22
C LYS A 7 20.48 -7.57 0.03
N SER A 8 20.93 -7.13 1.20
CA SER A 8 20.20 -7.32 2.47
C SER A 8 18.85 -6.62 2.47
N LEU A 9 18.78 -5.39 1.97
CA LEU A 9 17.51 -4.65 1.84
C LEU A 9 16.55 -5.37 0.89
N VAL A 10 17.01 -5.82 -0.28
CA VAL A 10 16.17 -6.58 -1.24
C VAL A 10 15.66 -7.87 -0.61
N LYS A 11 16.50 -8.57 0.15
CA LYS A 11 16.11 -9.80 0.87
C LYS A 11 15.04 -9.51 1.93
N SER A 12 15.19 -8.41 2.67
CA SER A 12 14.21 -7.97 3.66
C SER A 12 12.87 -7.63 3.00
N ALA A 13 12.89 -6.82 1.94
CA ALA A 13 11.70 -6.44 1.20
C ALA A 13 10.97 -7.66 0.61
N LYS A 14 11.69 -8.64 0.03
CA LYS A 14 11.09 -9.91 -0.41
C LYS A 14 10.46 -10.71 0.72
N LYS A 15 11.05 -10.68 1.93
CA LYS A 15 10.51 -11.36 3.10
C LYS A 15 9.23 -10.69 3.61
N ALA A 16 9.21 -9.35 3.65
CA ALA A 16 8.03 -8.57 4.00
C ALA A 16 6.89 -8.81 3.01
N LEU A 17 7.15 -8.66 1.71
CA LEU A 17 6.19 -8.92 0.65
C LEU A 17 5.60 -10.34 0.73
N LYS A 18 6.43 -11.34 0.99
CA LYS A 18 5.98 -12.72 1.19
C LYS A 18 5.01 -12.84 2.37
N ALA A 19 5.30 -12.18 3.49
CA ALA A 19 4.45 -12.22 4.67
C ALA A 19 3.12 -11.52 4.42
N ASP A 20 3.15 -10.34 3.78
CA ASP A 20 1.96 -9.55 3.46
C ASP A 20 1.03 -10.30 2.51
N ILE A 21 1.57 -10.88 1.43
CA ILE A 21 0.78 -11.70 0.50
C ILE A 21 0.17 -12.90 1.24
N LYS A 22 0.95 -13.59 2.09
CA LYS A 22 0.45 -14.74 2.84
C LYS A 22 -0.72 -14.33 3.75
N LEU A 23 -0.56 -13.25 4.52
CA LEU A 23 -1.59 -12.78 5.46
C LEU A 23 -2.83 -12.28 4.74
N GLY A 24 -2.68 -11.52 3.64
CA GLY A 24 -3.79 -11.05 2.81
C GLY A 24 -4.62 -12.21 2.28
N LEU A 25 -3.98 -13.21 1.66
CA LEU A 25 -4.64 -14.40 1.15
C LEU A 25 -5.36 -15.20 2.25
N ILE A 26 -4.72 -15.38 3.41
CA ILE A 26 -5.36 -16.09 4.53
C ILE A 26 -6.60 -15.34 5.00
N LYS A 27 -6.51 -14.01 5.16
CA LYS A 27 -7.61 -13.17 5.64
C LYS A 27 -8.80 -13.22 4.70
N GLU A 28 -8.57 -13.00 3.41
CA GLU A 28 -9.64 -12.99 2.39
C GLU A 28 -10.30 -14.36 2.27
N LEU A 29 -9.51 -15.43 2.16
CA LEU A 29 -10.04 -16.78 2.00
C LEU A 29 -10.79 -17.24 3.26
N LYS A 30 -10.28 -16.96 4.47
CA LYS A 30 -10.99 -17.27 5.72
C LYS A 30 -12.31 -16.49 5.81
N GLN A 31 -12.30 -15.21 5.46
CA GLN A 31 -13.52 -14.40 5.45
C GLN A 31 -14.58 -14.97 4.48
N ILE A 32 -14.17 -15.39 3.28
CA ILE A 32 -15.09 -16.00 2.31
C ILE A 32 -15.62 -17.33 2.87
N THR A 33 -14.76 -18.20 3.41
CA THR A 33 -15.20 -19.48 3.97
C THR A 33 -16.12 -19.32 5.19
N GLY A 34 -15.91 -18.29 6.01
CA GLY A 34 -16.80 -17.96 7.12
C GLY A 34 -18.18 -17.53 6.65
N LYS A 35 -18.25 -16.69 5.61
CA LYS A 35 -19.52 -16.31 4.97
C LYS A 35 -20.27 -17.51 4.37
N LEU A 36 -19.57 -18.54 3.93
CA LEU A 36 -20.15 -19.78 3.40
C LEU A 36 -20.44 -20.83 4.49
N GLY A 37 -20.16 -20.54 5.77
CA GLY A 37 -20.33 -21.51 6.86
C GLY A 37 -19.38 -22.73 6.78
N GLN A 38 -18.30 -22.63 5.99
CA GLN A 38 -17.33 -23.69 5.77
C GLN A 38 -16.06 -23.54 6.62
N GLU A 39 -16.15 -22.80 7.73
CA GLU A 39 -15.03 -22.66 8.66
C GLU A 39 -14.77 -23.96 9.41
N SER A 40 -13.88 -24.78 8.84
CA SER A 40 -13.36 -25.98 9.49
C SER A 40 -11.85 -25.89 9.64
N LYS A 41 -11.32 -26.62 10.63
CA LYS A 41 -9.86 -26.74 10.85
C LYS A 41 -9.13 -27.30 9.63
N LYS A 42 -9.77 -28.18 8.86
CA LYS A 42 -9.19 -28.77 7.64
C LYS A 42 -9.06 -27.71 6.54
N ILE A 43 -10.13 -26.95 6.29
CA ILE A 43 -10.13 -25.88 5.29
C ILE A 43 -9.15 -24.76 5.68
N SER A 44 -9.11 -24.37 6.95
CA SER A 44 -8.15 -23.38 7.45
C SER A 44 -6.68 -23.79 7.20
N LYS A 45 -6.34 -25.06 7.43
CA LYS A 45 -4.99 -25.58 7.16
C LYS A 45 -4.66 -25.59 5.67
N GLU A 46 -5.62 -25.92 4.82
CA GLU A 46 -5.41 -25.91 3.36
C GLU A 46 -5.21 -24.48 2.84
N ILE A 47 -6.00 -23.52 3.34
CA ILE A 47 -5.81 -22.09 3.06
C ILE A 47 -4.41 -21.64 3.47
N GLU A 48 -3.96 -21.96 4.68
CA GLU A 48 -2.64 -21.55 5.18
C GLU A 48 -1.49 -22.14 4.35
N LYS A 49 -1.57 -23.42 3.98
CA LYS A 49 -0.57 -24.07 3.12
C LYS A 49 -0.60 -23.51 1.70
N GLY A 50 -1.78 -23.31 1.13
CA GLY A 50 -1.98 -22.74 -0.21
C GLY A 50 -1.43 -21.32 -0.30
N ALA A 51 -1.81 -20.47 0.65
CA ALA A 51 -1.32 -19.10 0.77
C ALA A 51 0.20 -19.05 0.92
N GLU A 52 0.80 -19.93 1.72
CA GLU A 52 2.25 -19.99 1.86
C GLU A 52 2.96 -20.39 0.55
N LYS A 53 2.44 -21.40 -0.17
CA LYS A 53 2.99 -21.83 -1.45
C LYS A 53 2.89 -20.71 -2.50
N LEU A 54 1.75 -20.03 -2.56
CA LEU A 54 1.52 -18.95 -3.52
C LEU A 54 2.41 -17.74 -3.21
N ALA A 55 2.47 -17.30 -1.95
CA ALA A 55 3.34 -16.22 -1.52
C ALA A 55 4.82 -16.52 -1.82
N LYS A 56 5.28 -17.77 -1.63
CA LYS A 56 6.66 -18.18 -2.00
C LYS A 56 6.92 -18.04 -3.50
N LYS A 57 5.97 -18.45 -4.36
CA LYS A 57 6.09 -18.33 -5.81
C LYS A 57 6.16 -16.87 -6.24
N ILE A 58 5.19 -16.07 -5.81
CA ILE A 58 5.10 -14.65 -6.17
C ILE A 58 6.36 -13.88 -5.73
N SER A 59 6.84 -14.11 -4.50
CA SER A 59 8.03 -13.41 -3.98
C SER A 59 9.33 -13.77 -4.70
N ARG A 60 9.39 -14.93 -5.37
CA ARG A 60 10.53 -15.34 -6.19
C ARG A 60 10.53 -14.60 -7.53
N GLU A 61 9.37 -14.55 -8.18
CA GLU A 61 9.18 -13.94 -9.50
C GLU A 61 9.28 -12.41 -9.47
N ILE A 62 8.87 -11.77 -8.37
CA ILE A 62 8.94 -10.30 -8.27
C ILE A 62 10.39 -9.84 -8.24
N LYS A 63 10.74 -9.01 -9.23
CA LYS A 63 11.99 -8.25 -9.31
C LYS A 63 11.77 -6.93 -8.58
N ILE A 64 12.53 -6.71 -7.51
CA ILE A 64 12.51 -5.46 -6.75
C ILE A 64 13.47 -4.50 -7.43
N ASP A 65 12.96 -3.36 -7.88
CA ASP A 65 13.79 -2.29 -8.39
C ASP A 65 14.67 -1.76 -7.25
N LYS A 66 15.98 -1.68 -7.49
CA LYS A 66 16.94 -1.29 -6.46
C LYS A 66 16.96 0.22 -6.25
N SER A 67 16.52 0.99 -7.24
CA SER A 67 16.48 2.45 -7.22
C SER A 67 15.36 2.94 -6.30
N THR A 68 14.28 2.16 -6.13
CA THR A 68 13.22 2.47 -5.16
C THR A 68 13.60 2.14 -3.72
N LEU A 69 14.75 1.48 -3.50
CA LEU A 69 15.23 1.00 -2.20
C LEU A 69 16.32 1.88 -1.60
N VAL A 70 16.83 2.82 -2.39
CA VAL A 70 17.71 3.88 -1.95
C VAL A 70 16.86 5.14 -1.98
N GLU A 71 16.70 5.80 -0.85
CA GLU A 71 16.17 7.17 -0.87
C GLU A 71 17.00 7.96 -1.89
N PRO A 72 16.39 8.74 -2.80
CA PRO A 72 17.16 9.77 -3.47
C PRO A 72 17.76 10.59 -2.34
N VAL A 73 19.09 10.56 -2.22
CA VAL A 73 19.78 11.59 -1.47
C VAL A 73 19.36 12.85 -2.20
N ALA A 74 18.41 13.57 -1.62
CA ALA A 74 18.13 14.93 -2.00
C ALA A 74 19.44 15.65 -1.71
N ASP A 75 20.29 15.79 -2.74
CA ASP A 75 21.12 16.96 -2.85
C ASP A 75 20.21 18.15 -2.52
N PRO A 76 20.53 18.98 -1.52
CA PRO A 76 19.79 20.20 -1.27
C PRO A 76 20.10 21.14 -2.44
N LYS A 77 19.47 20.90 -3.60
CA LYS A 77 19.28 21.95 -4.58
C LYS A 77 18.36 22.96 -3.89
N PRO A 78 18.81 24.21 -3.68
CA PRO A 78 17.98 25.20 -3.05
C PRO A 78 16.67 25.33 -3.83
N ALA A 79 15.58 25.31 -3.09
CA ALA A 79 14.26 25.63 -3.58
C ALA A 79 14.30 26.99 -4.29
N VAL A 80 14.33 26.99 -5.62
CA VAL A 80 14.01 28.18 -6.40
C VAL A 80 12.52 28.11 -6.70
N ALA A 81 11.78 28.77 -5.81
CA ALA A 81 10.45 29.35 -5.97
C ALA A 81 9.58 28.80 -7.13
N VAL A 82 8.69 27.87 -6.81
CA VAL A 82 7.44 27.75 -7.56
C VAL A 82 6.63 29.02 -7.26
N LYS A 83 6.58 29.90 -8.25
CA LYS A 83 5.72 31.07 -8.33
C LYS A 83 4.29 30.64 -8.01
N VAL A 84 3.80 31.04 -6.83
CA VAL A 84 2.40 30.93 -6.44
C VAL A 84 1.60 31.76 -7.45
N THR A 85 0.96 31.11 -8.41
CA THR A 85 -0.14 31.71 -9.16
C THR A 85 -1.39 31.57 -8.29
N THR A 86 -1.75 32.71 -7.70
CA THR A 86 -2.98 32.93 -6.97
C THR A 86 -4.20 32.62 -7.84
N PRO A 87 -5.11 31.71 -7.44
CA PRO A 87 -6.48 31.80 -7.92
C PRO A 87 -7.16 32.94 -7.14
N LYS A 88 -7.35 34.06 -7.84
CA LYS A 88 -8.22 35.17 -7.42
C LYS A 88 -9.65 34.65 -7.29
N VAL A 89 -10.03 34.23 -6.09
CA VAL A 89 -11.43 34.02 -5.72
C VAL A 89 -12.09 35.40 -5.68
N LYS A 90 -12.91 35.67 -6.69
CA LYS A 90 -13.89 36.76 -6.63
C LYS A 90 -14.95 36.38 -5.61
N GLU A 91 -14.92 37.05 -4.46
CA GLU A 91 -16.04 37.23 -3.56
C GLU A 91 -17.28 37.65 -4.36
N LYS A 92 -18.36 36.89 -4.22
CA LYS A 92 -19.73 37.33 -4.54
C LYS A 92 -20.55 37.12 -3.26
N PRO A 93 -21.18 38.17 -2.71
CA PRO A 93 -21.74 38.14 -1.36
C PRO A 93 -23.04 37.33 -1.32
N LEU A 94 -23.13 36.43 -0.34
CA LEU A 94 -24.36 35.78 0.08
C LEU A 94 -24.99 36.64 1.19
N LYS A 95 -26.00 37.45 0.84
CA LYS A 95 -27.04 37.86 1.78
C LYS A 95 -28.36 37.35 1.23
N LYS A 96 -28.88 36.29 1.86
CA LYS A 96 -30.29 35.90 1.76
C LYS A 96 -30.82 36.01 3.18
N GLU A 97 -31.51 37.11 3.45
CA GLU A 97 -32.32 37.31 4.64
C GLU A 97 -33.74 36.87 4.28
N THR A 98 -34.23 35.90 5.05
CA THR A 98 -35.59 35.71 5.60
C THR A 98 -36.81 35.94 4.70
N GLU A 99 -37.66 34.91 4.54
CA GLU A 99 -39.07 35.03 4.94
C GLU A 99 -39.75 33.66 5.16
N GLN A 100 -40.32 33.49 6.35
CA GLN A 100 -41.29 32.46 6.74
C GLN A 100 -42.70 32.88 6.29
N PRO A 101 -43.62 31.94 6.02
CA PRO A 101 -44.99 32.26 5.66
C PRO A 101 -45.89 32.48 6.89
N SER A 102 -46.71 33.54 6.88
CA SER A 102 -48.09 33.59 7.42
C SER A 102 -48.78 34.87 6.97
#